data_AF-A0A2E5XIQ8-F1
#
_entry.id   AF-A0A2E5XIQ8-F1
#
_cell.length_a   1.000
_cell.length_b   1.000
_cell.length_c   1.000
_cell.angle_alpha   90.00
_cell.angle_beta   90.00
_cell.angle_gamma   90.00
#
_symmetry.space_group_name_H-M   'P 1'
#
loop_
_entity.id
_entity.type
_entity.pdbx_description
1 polymer ?
#
loop_
_entity_poly.entity_id
_entity_poly.type
_entity_poly.pdbx_seq_one_letter_code
_entity_poly.pdbx_strand_id
1 'polypeptide(L)'
;MKVITRIGVLCGIGAGFVGAVEPGRPAGGNATSKHIEVRSLPTHEQILELQRPRNPELRDKTVRLADLQRPQLKKSAEQSAEAAKRRESLVKRSTIVSGVAGWTIVPRGSVLSTPTRFTKRINGTRNGKLVSWRDFYAKNSSWIRLLPVTIEQATGQNPLTEQYMDSLKNTGLLVVAVCEGGPISVRLPVDGEEAPRLSKPVKAAEWKSPSRR
;
A
#
# COMPACT_ATOMS: atom_id res chain seq x y z
N MET A 1 -58.87 -11.73 1.47
CA MET A 1 -59.92 -10.68 1.57
C MET A 1 -59.39 -9.57 2.47
N LYS A 2 -59.50 -8.29 2.01
CA LYS A 2 -59.42 -6.96 2.68
C LYS A 2 -58.57 -6.87 3.99
N VAL A 3 -57.69 -5.88 4.18
CA VAL A 3 -58.04 -4.45 4.33
C VAL A 3 -56.81 -3.56 4.04
N ILE A 4 -57.08 -2.44 3.37
CA ILE A 4 -56.24 -1.27 3.14
C ILE A 4 -56.30 -0.37 4.38
N THR A 5 -55.17 0.12 4.91
CA THR A 5 -55.16 1.33 5.74
C THR A 5 -53.87 2.13 5.55
N ARG A 6 -54.03 3.37 5.06
CA ARG A 6 -53.04 4.46 4.97
C ARG A 6 -52.86 5.13 6.34
N ILE A 7 -51.94 6.12 6.42
CA ILE A 7 -51.74 7.20 7.42
C ILE A 7 -50.31 7.07 8.02
N GLY A 8 -49.45 8.08 8.06
CA GLY A 8 -49.63 9.50 7.80
C GLY A 8 -48.29 10.24 7.71
N VAL A 9 -48.35 11.41 7.08
CA VAL A 9 -47.33 12.44 6.97
C VAL A 9 -47.16 13.13 8.33
N LEU A 10 -45.91 13.45 8.72
CA LEU A 10 -45.67 14.55 9.66
C LEU A 10 -44.51 15.42 9.18
N CYS A 11 -44.83 16.68 8.93
CA CYS A 11 -43.90 17.79 8.76
C CYS A 11 -43.20 18.09 10.08
N GLY A 12 -41.92 18.41 10.03
CA GLY A 12 -41.17 19.05 11.12
C GLY A 12 -40.38 20.23 10.56
N ILE A 13 -40.98 21.41 10.61
CA ILE A 13 -40.37 22.72 10.38
C ILE A 13 -39.84 23.22 11.72
N GLY A 14 -38.57 23.62 11.77
CA GLY A 14 -38.00 24.54 12.77
C GLY A 14 -36.88 25.32 12.08
N ALA A 15 -36.98 26.63 11.81
CA ALA A 15 -36.90 27.74 12.76
C ALA A 15 -35.79 27.48 13.79
N GLY A 16 -34.69 28.23 13.87
CA GLY A 16 -34.38 29.58 13.43
C GLY A 16 -33.46 30.12 14.52
N PHE A 17 -32.21 30.44 14.19
CA PHE A 17 -31.34 31.20 15.10
C PHE A 17 -30.60 32.25 14.28
N VAL A 18 -31.12 33.47 14.37
CA VAL A 18 -30.42 34.71 14.05
C VAL A 18 -29.53 35.00 15.26
N GLY A 19 -28.22 34.77 15.12
CA GLY A 19 -27.22 35.14 16.12
C GLY A 19 -26.57 36.46 15.72
N ALA A 20 -26.62 37.42 16.64
CA ALA A 20 -26.28 38.82 16.47
C ALA A 20 -24.80 39.08 16.13
N VAL A 21 -24.61 40.14 15.35
CA VAL A 21 -23.32 40.82 15.10
C VAL A 21 -22.95 41.64 16.33
N GLU A 22 -21.79 41.35 16.93
CA GLU A 22 -21.06 42.27 17.81
C GLU A 22 -19.73 42.65 17.16
N PRO A 23 -19.42 43.96 17.00
CA PRO A 23 -18.07 44.41 16.64
C PRO A 23 -17.20 44.53 17.89
N GLY A 24 -16.53 43.44 18.25
CA GLY A 24 -15.45 43.43 19.24
C GLY A 24 -14.18 44.08 18.70
N ARG A 25 -13.80 45.21 19.31
CA ARG A 25 -12.53 45.94 19.16
C ARG A 25 -11.30 45.00 19.20
N PRO A 26 -10.23 45.27 18.43
CA PRO A 26 -9.05 44.42 18.39
C PRO A 26 -8.22 44.55 19.68
N ALA A 27 -8.09 43.46 20.42
CA ALA A 27 -7.07 43.29 21.45
C ALA A 27 -5.81 42.68 20.81
N GLY A 28 -4.67 43.33 21.04
CA GLY A 28 -3.38 43.03 20.42
C GLY A 28 -2.95 41.57 20.51
N GLY A 29 -2.81 40.95 19.35
CA GLY A 29 -1.99 39.77 19.15
C GLY A 29 -0.71 40.18 18.44
N ASN A 30 0.44 39.91 19.06
CA ASN A 30 1.76 40.03 18.44
C ASN A 30 1.83 39.11 17.22
N ALA A 31 1.43 39.64 16.05
CA ALA A 31 1.74 39.05 14.78
C ALA A 31 3.23 39.29 14.52
N THR A 32 4.05 38.27 14.76
CA THR A 32 5.37 38.20 14.13
C THR A 32 5.16 38.27 12.63
N SER A 33 5.36 39.46 12.07
CA SER A 33 5.43 39.66 10.63
C SER A 33 6.53 38.75 10.11
N LYS A 34 6.17 37.62 9.51
CA LYS A 34 7.10 36.85 8.68
C LYS A 34 7.48 37.78 7.55
N HIS A 35 8.67 38.37 7.67
CA HIS A 35 9.28 39.18 6.63
C HIS A 35 9.27 38.34 5.35
N ILE A 36 8.43 38.71 4.38
CA ILE A 36 8.45 38.09 3.06
C ILE A 36 9.71 38.64 2.41
N GLU A 37 10.80 37.89 2.54
CA GLU A 37 12.05 38.18 1.84
C GLU A 37 11.82 37.87 0.36
N VAL A 38 11.38 38.89 -0.39
CA VAL A 38 11.23 38.82 -1.84
C VAL A 38 12.63 38.64 -2.42
N ARG A 39 12.94 37.43 -2.88
CA ARG A 39 14.21 37.14 -3.55
C ARG A 39 14.32 38.04 -4.77
N SER A 40 15.40 38.82 -4.82
CA SER A 40 15.72 39.63 -5.98
C SER A 40 15.87 38.74 -7.22
N LEU A 41 15.21 39.12 -8.30
CA LEU A 41 15.34 38.44 -9.58
C LEU A 41 16.77 38.66 -10.10
N PRO A 42 17.44 37.60 -10.61
CA PRO A 42 18.76 37.75 -11.18
C PRO A 42 18.73 38.69 -12.38
N THR A 43 19.74 39.54 -12.49
CA THR A 43 19.88 40.44 -13.64
C THR A 43 20.22 39.66 -14.91
N HIS A 44 19.94 40.24 -16.08
CA HIS A 44 20.19 39.59 -17.37
C HIS A 44 21.65 39.10 -17.52
N GLU A 45 22.60 39.84 -16.96
CA GLU A 45 24.02 39.46 -16.96
C GLU A 45 24.31 38.23 -16.08
N GLN A 46 23.68 38.13 -14.91
CA GLN A 46 23.81 36.98 -14.01
C GLN A 46 23.19 35.73 -14.62
N ILE A 47 22.10 35.87 -15.38
CA ILE A 47 21.49 34.78 -16.13
C ILE A 47 22.45 34.29 -17.23
N LEU A 48 23.09 35.20 -17.96
CA LEU A 48 24.06 34.84 -18.99
C LEU A 48 25.28 34.12 -18.41
N GLU A 49 25.75 34.55 -17.23
CA GLU A 49 26.89 33.91 -16.57
C GLU A 49 26.55 32.49 -16.07
N LEU A 50 25.33 32.27 -15.57
CA LEU A 50 24.84 30.94 -15.19
C LEU A 50 24.62 30.01 -16.40
N GLN A 51 24.37 30.57 -17.59
CA GLN A 51 24.22 29.81 -18.83
C GLN A 51 25.55 29.51 -19.53
N ARG A 52 26.68 30.07 -19.06
CA ARG A 52 28.00 29.73 -19.63
C ARG A 52 28.33 28.27 -19.31
N PRO A 53 28.74 27.46 -20.29
CA PRO A 53 29.18 26.08 -20.03
C PRO A 53 30.38 26.10 -19.08
N ARG A 54 30.26 25.35 -17.98
CA ARG A 54 31.23 25.32 -16.85
C ARG A 54 32.62 24.79 -17.23
N ASN A 55 32.77 24.24 -18.44
CA ASN A 55 34.05 23.80 -19.00
C ASN A 55 34.31 24.50 -20.36
N PRO A 56 35.39 25.27 -20.50
CA PRO A 56 35.72 25.98 -21.73
C PRO A 56 36.05 25.04 -22.90
N GLU A 57 36.47 23.80 -22.62
CA GLU A 57 36.83 22.78 -23.62
C GLU A 57 35.62 22.12 -24.32
N LEU A 58 34.41 22.34 -23.81
CA LEU A 58 33.18 21.73 -24.38
C LEU A 58 32.46 22.65 -25.37
N ARG A 59 32.97 23.87 -25.61
CA ARG A 59 32.32 24.86 -26.48
C ARG A 59 32.18 24.40 -27.94
N ASP A 60 33.17 23.64 -28.44
CA ASP A 60 33.20 23.21 -29.84
C ASP A 60 32.74 21.75 -30.03
N LYS A 61 32.44 21.04 -28.95
CA LYS A 61 31.89 19.69 -29.01
C LYS A 61 30.38 19.78 -29.18
N THR A 62 29.93 19.67 -30.44
CA THR A 62 28.53 19.33 -30.73
C THR A 62 28.27 17.92 -30.20
N VAL A 63 27.83 17.80 -28.95
CA VAL A 63 27.41 16.53 -28.38
C VAL A 63 26.14 16.12 -29.10
N ARG A 64 26.24 15.19 -30.06
CA ARG A 64 25.06 14.61 -30.70
C ARG A 64 24.34 13.78 -29.64
N LEU A 65 23.00 13.83 -29.61
CA LEU A 65 22.21 13.00 -28.68
C LEU A 65 22.52 11.50 -28.81
N ALA A 66 23.05 11.06 -29.96
CA ALA A 66 23.51 9.69 -30.19
C ALA A 66 24.75 9.30 -29.35
N ASP A 67 25.60 10.27 -28.99
CA ASP A 67 26.85 10.04 -28.25
C ASP A 67 26.62 10.01 -26.74
N LEU A 68 25.47 10.50 -26.27
CA LEU A 68 24.94 10.27 -24.92
C LEU A 68 24.34 8.86 -24.80
N GLN A 69 25.05 7.85 -25.32
CA GLN A 69 24.78 6.47 -24.90
C GLN A 69 25.01 6.43 -23.40
N ARG A 70 23.92 6.45 -22.64
CA ARG A 70 23.94 6.22 -21.19
C ARG A 70 24.88 5.06 -20.95
N PRO A 71 25.91 5.19 -20.09
CA PRO A 71 26.73 4.05 -19.73
C PRO A 71 25.76 2.97 -19.26
N GLN A 72 25.62 1.92 -20.07
CA GLN A 72 24.90 0.71 -19.69
C GLN A 72 25.76 0.11 -18.59
N LEU A 73 25.55 0.59 -17.37
CA LEU A 73 26.06 -0.01 -16.15
C LEU A 73 25.80 -1.50 -16.32
N LYS A 74 26.87 -2.28 -16.48
CA LYS A 74 26.83 -3.74 -16.58
C LYS A 74 26.23 -4.23 -15.27
N LYS A 75 24.91 -4.25 -15.20
CA LYS A 75 24.17 -4.73 -14.04
C LYS A 75 24.55 -6.19 -13.90
N SER A 76 25.02 -6.55 -12.72
CA SER A 76 25.23 -7.94 -12.33
C SER A 76 24.02 -8.78 -12.76
N ALA A 77 24.24 -10.01 -13.20
CA ALA A 77 23.18 -10.91 -13.64
C ALA A 77 22.04 -11.02 -12.60
N GLU A 78 22.36 -10.88 -11.32
CA GLU A 78 21.42 -10.84 -10.19
C GLU A 78 20.50 -9.61 -10.24
N GLN A 79 21.07 -8.43 -10.50
CA GLN A 79 20.29 -7.18 -10.64
C GLN A 79 19.43 -7.19 -11.90
N SER A 80 19.88 -7.88 -12.95
CA SER A 80 19.10 -8.07 -14.18
C SER A 80 17.93 -9.04 -13.96
N ALA A 81 18.16 -10.15 -13.24
CA ALA A 81 17.12 -11.11 -12.87
C ALA A 81 16.09 -10.48 -11.92
N GLU A 82 16.51 -9.68 -10.96
CA GLU A 82 15.57 -8.98 -10.07
C GLU A 82 14.81 -7.86 -10.80
N ALA A 83 15.47 -7.13 -11.70
CA ALA A 83 14.77 -6.19 -12.58
C ALA A 83 13.77 -6.89 -13.51
N ALA A 84 14.08 -8.10 -13.99
CA ALA A 84 13.15 -8.93 -14.76
C ALA A 84 11.94 -9.37 -13.92
N LYS A 85 12.16 -9.82 -12.67
CA LYS A 85 11.08 -10.11 -11.71
C LYS A 85 10.19 -8.88 -11.44
N ARG A 86 10.78 -7.67 -11.35
CA ARG A 86 10.01 -6.42 -11.19
C ARG A 86 9.16 -6.08 -12.42
N ARG A 87 9.61 -6.48 -13.62
CA ARG A 87 8.88 -6.31 -14.89
C ARG A 87 7.79 -7.36 -15.12
N GLU A 88 7.67 -8.37 -14.26
CA GLU A 88 6.58 -9.36 -14.36
C GLU A 88 5.21 -8.70 -14.16
N SER A 89 4.22 -9.19 -14.93
CA SER A 89 2.85 -8.71 -14.82
C SER A 89 2.31 -8.90 -13.40
N LEU A 90 1.51 -7.94 -12.93
CA LEU A 90 0.88 -8.00 -11.60
C LEU A 90 0.07 -9.28 -11.42
N VAL A 91 -0.61 -9.73 -12.48
CA VAL A 91 -1.39 -10.96 -12.53
C VAL A 91 -0.52 -12.19 -12.28
N LYS A 92 0.72 -12.22 -12.80
CA LYS A 92 1.62 -13.35 -12.58
C LYS A 92 2.08 -13.40 -11.11
N ARG A 93 2.34 -12.24 -10.49
CA ARG A 93 2.84 -12.14 -9.10
C ARG A 93 1.77 -12.32 -8.02
N SER A 94 0.54 -12.57 -8.41
CA SER A 94 -0.61 -12.62 -7.53
C SER A 94 -1.38 -13.92 -7.70
N THR A 95 -2.29 -14.16 -6.76
CA THR A 95 -3.26 -15.24 -6.84
C THR A 95 -4.58 -14.63 -7.30
N ILE A 96 -5.21 -15.26 -8.29
CA ILE A 96 -6.51 -14.82 -8.81
C ILE A 96 -7.60 -15.55 -8.03
N VAL A 97 -8.61 -14.81 -7.57
CA VAL A 97 -9.79 -15.38 -6.91
C VAL A 97 -11.04 -15.00 -7.69
N SER A 98 -11.73 -16.01 -8.22
CA SER A 98 -12.92 -15.85 -9.05
C SER A 98 -14.20 -16.07 -8.25
N GLY A 99 -15.11 -15.10 -8.33
CA GLY A 99 -16.45 -15.13 -7.75
C GLY A 99 -17.53 -15.30 -8.82
N VAL A 100 -18.79 -15.15 -8.42
CA VAL A 100 -19.93 -15.26 -9.36
C VAL A 100 -20.02 -14.04 -10.29
N ALA A 101 -19.83 -12.83 -9.75
CA ALA A 101 -20.05 -11.58 -10.49
C ALA A 101 -18.76 -10.94 -11.06
N GLY A 102 -17.59 -11.46 -10.69
CA GLY A 102 -16.30 -10.90 -11.05
C GLY A 102 -15.17 -11.61 -10.36
N TRP A 103 -13.95 -11.14 -10.59
CA TRP A 103 -12.73 -11.70 -10.03
C TRP A 103 -11.89 -10.61 -9.39
N THR A 104 -11.07 -11.00 -8.42
CA THR A 104 -10.12 -10.12 -7.74
C THR A 104 -8.73 -10.72 -7.77
N ILE A 105 -7.76 -9.87 -7.50
CA ILE A 105 -6.36 -10.23 -7.37
C ILE A 105 -5.98 -10.09 -5.89
N VAL A 106 -5.32 -11.09 -5.33
CA VAL A 106 -4.75 -11.04 -3.98
C VAL A 106 -3.25 -11.39 -4.02
N PRO A 107 -2.43 -10.87 -3.08
CA PRO A 107 -1.02 -11.25 -3.02
C PRO A 107 -0.82 -12.77 -2.90
N ARG A 108 0.28 -13.28 -3.44
CA ARG A 108 0.66 -14.67 -3.25
C ARG A 108 0.93 -14.94 -1.77
N GLY A 109 0.44 -16.08 -1.26
CA GLY A 109 0.53 -16.41 0.16
C GLY A 109 -0.50 -15.70 1.05
N SER A 110 -1.44 -14.93 0.49
CA SER A 110 -2.57 -14.40 1.26
C SER A 110 -3.66 -15.43 1.53
N VAL A 111 -3.77 -16.46 0.68
CA VAL A 111 -4.74 -17.54 0.87
C VAL A 111 -4.08 -18.62 1.71
N LEU A 112 -4.59 -18.82 2.93
CA LEU A 112 -3.99 -19.73 3.92
C LEU A 112 -4.55 -21.15 3.81
N SER A 113 -5.84 -21.27 3.55
CA SER A 113 -6.54 -22.55 3.44
C SER A 113 -7.52 -22.51 2.28
N THR A 114 -7.41 -23.49 1.38
CA THR A 114 -8.30 -23.67 0.23
C THR A 114 -8.99 -25.02 0.32
N PRO A 115 -10.29 -25.04 0.65
CA PRO A 115 -11.11 -26.25 0.55
C PRO A 115 -11.18 -26.77 -0.90
N THR A 116 -11.25 -28.09 -1.07
CA THR A 116 -11.32 -28.75 -2.39
C THR A 116 -12.43 -28.18 -3.29
N ARG A 117 -13.59 -27.84 -2.70
CA ARG A 117 -14.74 -27.21 -3.39
C ARG A 117 -14.45 -25.84 -4.02
N PHE A 118 -13.44 -25.12 -3.54
CA PHE A 118 -13.10 -23.77 -4.03
C PHE A 118 -11.81 -23.73 -4.85
N THR A 119 -11.12 -24.85 -5.04
CA THR A 119 -9.91 -24.94 -5.86
C THR A 119 -10.12 -24.39 -7.28
N LYS A 120 -11.24 -24.71 -7.93
CA LYS A 120 -11.60 -24.19 -9.27
C LYS A 120 -11.77 -22.67 -9.32
N ARG A 121 -12.01 -22.02 -8.18
CA ARG A 121 -12.15 -20.56 -8.08
C ARG A 121 -10.81 -19.86 -7.91
N ILE A 122 -9.75 -20.58 -7.54
CA ILE A 122 -8.41 -20.04 -7.34
C ILE A 122 -7.57 -20.31 -8.57
N ASN A 123 -6.96 -19.27 -9.13
CA ASN A 123 -6.21 -19.33 -10.38
C ASN A 123 -6.98 -19.96 -11.56
N GLY A 124 -8.30 -20.02 -11.45
CA GLY A 124 -9.19 -20.50 -12.49
C GLY A 124 -9.47 -19.44 -13.55
N THR A 125 -10.49 -19.70 -14.36
CA THR A 125 -10.89 -18.78 -15.44
C THR A 125 -11.31 -17.43 -14.88
N ARG A 126 -10.80 -16.36 -15.48
CA ARG A 126 -11.13 -14.96 -15.17
C ARG A 126 -12.48 -14.61 -15.77
N ASN A 127 -13.55 -15.00 -15.08
CA ASN A 127 -14.91 -14.75 -15.53
C ASN A 127 -15.40 -13.40 -14.97
N GLY A 128 -15.89 -12.53 -15.85
CA GLY A 128 -16.46 -11.23 -15.47
C GLY A 128 -15.42 -10.12 -15.31
N LYS A 129 -15.81 -9.07 -14.56
CA LYS A 129 -15.01 -7.85 -14.39
C LYS A 129 -14.03 -7.98 -13.21
N LEU A 130 -12.88 -7.32 -13.32
CA LEU A 130 -11.99 -7.10 -12.18
C LEU A 130 -12.68 -6.16 -11.18
N VAL A 131 -12.77 -6.58 -9.92
CA VAL A 131 -13.40 -5.81 -8.85
C VAL A 131 -12.41 -5.57 -7.70
N SER A 132 -12.67 -4.55 -6.89
CA SER A 132 -11.87 -4.27 -5.69
C SER A 132 -12.04 -5.41 -4.67
N TRP A 133 -11.04 -5.62 -3.81
CA TRP A 133 -11.13 -6.63 -2.74
C TRP A 133 -12.35 -6.42 -1.84
N ARG A 134 -12.65 -5.15 -1.50
CA ARG A 134 -13.77 -4.79 -0.63
C ARG A 134 -15.11 -5.19 -1.25
N ASP A 135 -15.32 -4.85 -2.52
CA ASP A 135 -16.55 -5.19 -3.24
C ASP A 135 -16.65 -6.70 -3.51
N PHE A 136 -15.50 -7.34 -3.75
CA PHE A 136 -15.41 -8.77 -3.91
C PHE A 136 -15.84 -9.50 -2.64
N TYR A 137 -15.27 -9.12 -1.49
CA TYR A 137 -15.59 -9.74 -0.20
C TYR A 137 -17.06 -9.51 0.17
N ALA A 138 -17.59 -8.30 -0.02
CA ALA A 138 -18.99 -7.98 0.29
C ALA A 138 -19.99 -8.92 -0.41
N LYS A 139 -19.67 -9.36 -1.64
CA LYS A 139 -20.52 -10.28 -2.43
C LYS A 139 -20.25 -11.77 -2.18
N ASN A 140 -19.11 -12.09 -1.57
CA ASN A 140 -18.60 -13.47 -1.44
C ASN A 140 -18.34 -13.86 0.03
N SER A 141 -18.88 -13.11 0.99
CA SER A 141 -18.70 -13.31 2.43
C SER A 141 -19.24 -14.65 2.94
N SER A 142 -20.16 -15.28 2.21
CA SER A 142 -20.74 -16.59 2.55
C SER A 142 -19.75 -17.74 2.49
N TRP A 143 -18.67 -17.61 1.71
CA TRP A 143 -17.68 -18.67 1.52
C TRP A 143 -16.23 -18.25 1.80
N ILE A 144 -16.01 -16.97 2.14
CA ILE A 144 -14.71 -16.40 2.47
C ILE A 144 -14.67 -16.03 3.96
N ARG A 145 -13.67 -16.53 4.67
CA ARG A 145 -13.34 -16.14 6.04
C ARG A 145 -12.10 -15.25 6.02
N LEU A 146 -12.19 -14.10 6.68
CA LEU A 146 -11.05 -13.22 6.89
C LEU A 146 -10.32 -13.65 8.16
N LEU A 147 -9.00 -13.82 8.06
CA LEU A 147 -8.13 -13.98 9.21
C LEU A 147 -7.36 -12.68 9.42
N PRO A 148 -7.66 -11.90 10.47
CA PRO A 148 -6.83 -10.77 10.82
C PRO A 148 -5.45 -11.27 11.27
N VAL A 149 -4.40 -10.78 10.61
CA VAL A 149 -3.00 -11.09 10.94
C VAL A 149 -2.25 -9.81 11.24
N THR A 150 -1.29 -9.90 12.16
CA THR A 150 -0.38 -8.79 12.46
C THR A 150 0.76 -8.73 11.44
N ILE A 151 1.42 -7.57 11.35
CA ILE A 151 2.59 -7.39 10.47
C ILE A 151 3.73 -8.34 10.91
N GLU A 152 3.90 -8.56 12.21
CA GLU A 152 4.90 -9.49 12.76
C GLU A 152 4.63 -10.93 12.30
N GLN A 153 3.37 -11.36 12.31
CA GLN A 153 2.94 -12.66 11.78
C GLN A 153 3.15 -12.76 10.27
N ALA A 154 2.76 -11.73 9.52
CA ALA A 154 2.92 -11.71 8.07
C ALA A 154 4.40 -11.79 7.64
N THR A 155 5.28 -11.14 8.40
CA THR A 155 6.74 -11.13 8.19
C THR A 155 7.40 -12.43 8.63
N GLY A 156 6.71 -13.26 9.42
CA GLY A 156 7.24 -14.51 9.99
C GLY A 156 8.08 -14.32 11.24
N GLN A 157 8.02 -13.15 11.90
CA GLN A 157 8.67 -12.94 13.20
C GLN A 157 7.96 -13.72 14.31
N ASN A 158 6.62 -13.78 14.22
CA ASN A 158 5.78 -14.60 15.09
C ASN A 158 4.89 -15.51 14.22
N PRO A 159 5.39 -16.67 13.76
CA PRO A 159 4.67 -17.51 12.81
C PRO A 159 3.38 -18.08 13.42
N LEU A 160 2.40 -18.36 12.56
CA LEU A 160 1.15 -19.04 12.97
C LEU A 160 1.46 -20.49 13.37
N THR A 161 0.93 -20.95 14.50
CA THR A 161 1.11 -22.35 14.94
C THR A 161 0.47 -23.32 13.96
N GLU A 162 1.11 -24.47 13.72
CA GLU A 162 0.60 -25.54 12.83
C GLU A 162 -0.80 -26.02 13.25
N GLN A 163 -1.02 -26.21 14.56
CA GLN A 163 -2.33 -26.57 15.12
C GLN A 163 -3.43 -25.57 14.71
N TYR A 164 -3.08 -24.28 14.68
CA TYR A 164 -4.00 -23.25 14.26
C TYR A 164 -4.28 -23.34 12.76
N MET A 165 -3.25 -23.57 11.95
CA MET A 165 -3.40 -23.78 10.51
C MET A 165 -4.29 -24.99 10.18
N ASP A 166 -4.19 -26.08 10.94
CA ASP A 166 -5.06 -27.24 10.76
C ASP A 166 -6.51 -26.97 11.14
N SER A 167 -6.75 -26.17 12.19
CA SER A 167 -8.10 -25.71 12.51
C SER A 167 -8.73 -24.89 11.37
N LEU A 168 -7.92 -24.13 10.63
CA LEU A 168 -8.37 -23.35 9.47
C LEU A 168 -8.74 -24.25 8.29
N LYS A 169 -8.04 -25.38 8.09
CA LYS A 169 -8.39 -26.39 7.08
C LYS A 169 -9.77 -27.00 7.35
N ASN A 170 -10.09 -27.24 8.62
CA ASN A 170 -11.35 -27.84 9.06
C ASN A 170 -12.57 -26.91 8.91
N THR A 171 -12.38 -25.61 8.75
CA THR A 171 -13.49 -24.64 8.61
C THR A 171 -14.28 -24.84 7.31
N GLY A 172 -13.66 -25.43 6.28
CA GLY A 172 -14.29 -25.64 4.97
C GLY A 172 -14.56 -24.35 4.18
N LEU A 173 -14.21 -23.18 4.70
CA LEU A 173 -14.28 -21.88 4.02
C LEU A 173 -12.93 -21.50 3.42
N LEU A 174 -12.93 -20.63 2.40
CA LEU A 174 -11.69 -20.05 1.91
C LEU A 174 -11.15 -19.08 2.97
N VAL A 175 -9.95 -19.32 3.50
CA VAL A 175 -9.35 -18.44 4.51
C VAL A 175 -8.35 -17.51 3.87
N VAL A 176 -8.57 -16.20 4.02
CA VAL A 176 -7.69 -15.15 3.48
C VAL A 176 -7.14 -14.30 4.62
N ALA A 177 -5.83 -14.13 4.65
CA ALA A 177 -5.13 -13.27 5.60
C ALA A 177 -5.32 -11.79 5.27
N VAL A 178 -5.67 -11.00 6.27
CA VAL A 178 -5.98 -9.57 6.14
C VAL A 178 -5.22 -8.77 7.21
N CYS A 179 -4.66 -7.64 6.81
CA CYS A 179 -4.12 -6.61 7.71
C CYS A 179 -4.75 -5.28 7.32
N GLU A 180 -5.26 -4.51 8.29
CA GLU A 180 -5.88 -3.19 8.07
C GLU A 180 -6.99 -3.17 7.00
N GLY A 181 -7.72 -4.28 6.84
CA GLY A 181 -8.82 -4.41 5.87
C GLY A 181 -8.40 -4.80 4.44
N GLY A 182 -7.10 -4.95 4.18
CA GLY A 182 -6.56 -5.42 2.90
C GLY A 182 -5.93 -6.82 2.99
N PRO A 183 -5.95 -7.63 1.90
CA PRO A 183 -5.32 -8.93 1.88
C PRO A 183 -3.79 -8.78 1.91
N ILE A 184 -3.13 -9.53 2.78
CA ILE A 184 -1.67 -9.46 3.00
C ILE A 184 -1.03 -10.84 2.82
N SER A 185 0.19 -10.91 2.29
CA SER A 185 0.93 -12.17 2.18
C SER A 185 1.47 -12.58 3.54
N VAL A 186 1.28 -13.84 3.93
CA VAL A 186 1.82 -14.38 5.19
C VAL A 186 2.91 -15.40 4.87
N ARG A 187 4.04 -15.31 5.57
CA ARG A 187 5.03 -16.39 5.58
C ARG A 187 4.51 -17.55 6.41
N LEU A 188 4.24 -18.66 5.74
CA LEU A 188 3.84 -19.89 6.42
C LEU A 188 5.05 -20.48 7.14
N PRO A 189 4.84 -21.12 8.31
CA PRO A 189 5.89 -21.93 8.93
C PRO A 189 6.29 -23.04 7.95
N VAL A 190 7.59 -23.23 7.78
CA VAL A 190 8.11 -24.42 7.09
C VAL A 190 8.34 -25.46 8.18
N ASP A 191 7.79 -26.66 8.00
CA ASP A 191 7.95 -27.77 8.95
C ASP A 191 9.45 -27.96 9.26
N GLY A 192 9.85 -27.66 10.50
CA GLY A 192 11.23 -27.79 10.98
C GLY A 192 12.05 -26.50 11.11
N GLU A 193 11.53 -25.33 10.72
CA GLU A 193 12.20 -24.04 10.98
C GLU A 193 11.66 -23.42 12.28
N GLU A 194 12.45 -23.53 13.35
CA GLU A 194 12.16 -22.91 14.65
C GLU A 194 11.97 -21.39 14.42
N ALA A 195 10.90 -20.81 14.99
CA ALA A 195 10.59 -19.39 14.85
C ALA A 195 11.86 -18.55 15.03
N PRO A 196 12.13 -17.56 14.15
CA PRO A 196 13.41 -16.85 14.17
C PRO A 196 13.66 -16.35 15.58
N ARG A 197 14.70 -16.88 16.23
CA ARG A 197 15.09 -16.47 17.57
C ARG A 197 15.36 -14.98 17.49
N LEU A 198 14.44 -14.17 18.02
CA LEU A 198 14.64 -12.75 18.16
C LEU A 198 15.99 -12.58 18.84
N SER A 199 16.91 -11.85 18.20
CA SER A 199 18.13 -11.45 18.86
C SER A 199 17.71 -10.79 20.17
N LYS A 200 18.29 -11.25 21.29
CA LYS A 200 18.01 -10.65 22.59
C LYS A 200 18.14 -9.13 22.42
N PRO A 201 17.19 -8.33 22.91
CA PRO A 201 17.33 -6.88 22.82
C PRO A 201 18.70 -6.52 23.38
N VAL A 202 19.54 -5.88 22.55
CA VAL A 202 20.87 -5.45 22.95
C VAL A 202 20.65 -4.49 24.11
N LYS A 203 21.14 -4.84 25.29
CA LYS A 203 21.08 -3.92 26.43
C LYS A 203 21.75 -2.63 26.00
N ALA A 204 21.18 -1.47 26.35
CA ALA A 204 21.74 -0.17 25.97
C ALA A 204 23.24 -0.04 26.33
N ALA A 205 23.70 -0.75 27.36
CA ALA A 205 25.10 -0.83 27.78
C ALA A 205 26.06 -1.50 26.76
N GLU A 206 25.55 -2.34 25.85
CA GLU A 206 26.34 -3.06 24.84
C GLU A 206 26.36 -2.32 23.48
N TRP A 207 25.65 -1.20 23.36
CA TRP A 207 25.64 -0.38 22.15
C TRP A 207 26.96 0.38 21.99
N LYS A 208 27.91 -0.22 21.27
CA LYS A 208 29.17 0.44 20.90
C LYS A 208 28.89 1.38 19.72
N SER A 209 28.83 2.68 19.98
CA SER A 209 28.62 3.70 18.95
C SER A 209 29.64 3.53 17.82
N PRO A 210 29.22 3.49 16.54
CA PRO A 210 30.16 3.37 15.44
C PRO A 210 31.13 4.55 15.49
N SER A 211 32.43 4.24 15.54
CA SER A 211 33.50 5.23 15.53
C SER A 211 33.36 6.08 14.26
N ARG A 212 33.12 7.39 14.42
CA ARG A 212 33.20 8.33 13.31
C ARG A 212 34.63 8.29 12.76
N ARG A 213 34.79 7.85 11.52
CA ARG A 213 36.00 8.06 10.72
C ARG A 213 35.89 9.38 9.98
#